data_AF-A0A957SGL9-F1
#
_entry.id   AF-A0A957SGL9-F1
#
_cell.length_a   1.000
_cell.length_b   1.000
_cell.length_c   1.000
_cell.angle_alpha   90.00
_cell.angle_beta   90.00
_cell.angle_gamma   90.00
#
_symmetry.space_group_name_H-M   'P 1'
#
loop_
_entity.id
_entity.type
_entity.pdbx_description
1 polymer ?
#
loop_
_entity_poly.entity_id
_entity_poly.type
_entity_poly.pdbx_seq_one_letter_code
_entity_poly.pdbx_strand_id
1 'polypeptide(L)'
;VSAQVRNDAGVWGEMLPRANGALERFPPSSWPAGQFVRNELDINLNPQTPAGEYAVVVGAVDASAGHVLEQVDCGVVQVTD
;
A
#
# COMPACT_ATOMS: atom_id res chain seq x y z
N VAL A 1 -4.67 2.08 5.66
CA VAL A 1 -4.25 1.96 4.25
C VAL A 1 -3.60 0.59 4.08
N SER A 2 -3.70 -0.01 2.91
CA SER A 2 -2.94 -1.20 2.51
C SER A 2 -2.04 -0.83 1.33
N ALA A 3 -0.91 -1.52 1.18
CA ALA A 3 -0.11 -1.45 -0.03
C ALA A 3 0.49 -2.83 -0.29
N GLN A 4 0.35 -3.32 -1.51
CA GLN A 4 0.74 -4.68 -1.88
C GLN A 4 1.48 -4.68 -3.22
N VAL A 5 2.43 -5.59 -3.35
CA VAL A 5 3.05 -5.98 -4.62
C VAL A 5 2.49 -7.34 -4.98
N ARG A 6 1.82 -7.47 -6.14
CA ARG A 6 1.12 -8.69 -6.52
C ARG A 6 1.16 -8.97 -8.02
N ASN A 7 0.95 -10.23 -8.38
CA ASN A 7 0.70 -10.69 -9.76
C ASN A 7 -0.43 -11.73 -9.77
N ASP A 8 -0.65 -12.40 -10.90
CA ASP A 8 -1.70 -13.41 -11.06
C ASP A 8 -1.53 -14.61 -10.10
N ALA A 9 -0.31 -14.88 -9.62
CA ALA A 9 -0.04 -15.94 -8.66
C ALA A 9 -0.35 -15.53 -7.19
N GLY A 10 -0.48 -14.24 -6.91
CA GLY A 10 -0.86 -13.73 -5.59
C GLY A 10 -0.04 -12.52 -5.11
N VAL A 11 -0.09 -12.29 -3.81
CA VAL A 11 0.62 -11.19 -3.12
C VAL A 11 2.03 -11.65 -2.72
N TRP A 12 3.03 -10.87 -3.12
CA TRP A 12 4.45 -11.14 -2.89
C TRP A 12 5.12 -10.15 -1.94
N GLY A 13 4.50 -8.99 -1.74
CA GLY A 13 4.90 -8.03 -0.72
C GLY A 13 3.70 -7.32 -0.14
N GLU A 14 3.78 -7.00 1.14
CA GLU A 14 2.77 -6.23 1.85
C GLU A 14 3.42 -5.12 2.69
N MET A 15 2.67 -4.04 2.87
CA MET A 15 3.06 -2.88 3.65
C MET A 15 3.55 -3.29 5.04
N LEU A 16 4.69 -2.73 5.45
CA LEU A 16 5.08 -2.75 6.86
C LEU A 16 4.36 -1.64 7.64
N PRO A 17 3.72 -1.97 8.78
CA PRO A 17 3.21 -0.94 9.68
C PRO A 17 4.36 -0.05 10.16
N ARG A 18 4.18 1.26 9.98
CA ARG A 18 5.09 2.27 10.54
C ARG A 18 4.36 3.04 11.63
N ALA A 19 4.88 2.95 12.86
CA ALA A 19 4.38 3.76 13.97
C ALA A 19 4.64 5.24 13.72
N ASN A 20 3.74 6.11 14.18
CA ASN A 20 3.80 7.54 13.96
C ASN A 20 3.86 7.89 12.47
N GLY A 21 3.04 7.22 11.64
CA GLY A 21 2.88 7.58 10.22
C GLY A 21 2.10 8.88 10.03
N ALA A 22 2.05 9.39 8.79
CA ALA A 22 1.25 10.59 8.48
C ALA A 22 -0.23 10.37 8.80
N LEU A 23 -0.77 9.19 8.48
CA LEU A 23 -2.19 8.85 8.71
C LEU A 23 -2.57 8.70 10.18
N GLU A 24 -1.61 8.39 11.06
CA GLU A 24 -1.85 8.31 12.50
C GLU A 24 -1.85 9.69 13.14
N ARG A 25 -0.87 10.54 12.78
CA ARG A 25 -0.77 11.91 13.31
C ARG A 25 -1.78 12.88 12.70
N PHE A 26 -2.21 12.62 11.49
CA PHE A 26 -3.12 13.48 10.74
C PHE A 26 -4.14 12.60 10.00
N PRO A 27 -5.21 12.15 10.71
CA PRO A 27 -6.16 11.20 10.16
C PRO A 27 -7.00 11.80 9.02
N PRO A 28 -7.45 11.01 8.03
CA PRO A 28 -8.25 11.51 6.91
C PRO A 28 -9.50 12.31 7.31
N SER A 29 -10.11 12.01 8.45
CA SER A 29 -11.27 12.73 8.98
C SER A 29 -10.99 14.17 9.40
N SER A 30 -9.71 14.54 9.61
CA SER A 30 -9.30 15.90 9.93
C SER A 30 -8.82 16.69 8.72
N TRP A 31 -8.81 16.09 7.53
CA TRP A 31 -8.29 16.75 6.33
C TRP A 31 -9.33 17.75 5.79
N PRO A 32 -8.94 19.01 5.57
CA PRO A 32 -9.70 19.93 4.73
C PRO A 32 -9.97 19.33 3.35
N ALA A 33 -11.18 19.55 2.84
CA ALA A 33 -11.53 19.13 1.48
C ALA A 33 -10.57 19.74 0.45
N GLY A 34 -10.10 18.91 -0.48
CA GLY A 34 -9.15 19.32 -1.52
C GLY A 34 -7.68 19.39 -1.07
N GLN A 35 -7.37 19.14 0.21
CA GLN A 35 -5.99 19.05 0.66
C GLN A 35 -5.34 17.74 0.21
N PHE A 36 -4.13 17.83 -0.32
CA PHE A 36 -3.26 16.68 -0.56
C PHE A 36 -2.38 16.41 0.66
N VAL A 37 -2.38 15.17 1.12
CA VAL A 37 -1.50 14.70 2.20
C VAL A 37 -0.60 13.60 1.66
N ARG A 38 0.72 13.77 1.81
CA ARG A 38 1.70 12.76 1.43
C ARG A 38 1.87 11.76 2.56
N ASN A 39 1.87 10.48 2.22
CA ASN A 39 2.22 9.39 3.13
C ASN A 39 3.22 8.48 2.43
N GLU A 40 4.24 8.03 3.16
CA GLU A 40 5.27 7.12 2.66
C GLU A 40 5.07 5.74 3.28
N LEU A 41 5.08 4.71 2.43
CA LEU A 41 4.82 3.33 2.80
C LEU A 41 5.97 2.45 2.33
N ASP A 42 6.34 1.46 3.13
CA ASP A 42 7.32 0.46 2.72
C ASP A 42 6.66 -0.84 2.28
N ILE A 43 7.07 -1.24 1.08
CA ILE A 43 7.04 -2.55 0.44
C ILE A 43 7.96 -3.64 1.03
N ASN A 44 7.59 -4.51 2.00
CA ASN A 44 8.48 -5.66 2.28
C ASN A 44 8.23 -6.78 1.28
N LEU A 45 9.11 -6.93 0.30
CA LEU A 45 9.01 -7.94 -0.74
C LEU A 45 9.59 -9.28 -0.24
N ASN A 46 8.92 -10.38 -0.56
CA ASN A 46 9.45 -11.71 -0.30
C ASN A 46 10.80 -11.90 -1.04
N PRO A 47 11.89 -12.31 -0.36
CA PRO A 47 13.19 -12.50 -0.99
C PRO A 47 13.21 -13.63 -2.04
N GLN A 48 12.20 -14.51 -2.05
CA GLN A 48 12.02 -15.54 -3.06
C GLN A 48 11.07 -15.12 -4.19
N THR A 49 10.74 -13.83 -4.30
CA THR A 49 9.91 -13.30 -5.39
C THR A 49 10.60 -13.57 -6.73
N PRO A 50 9.97 -14.33 -7.65
CA PRO A 50 10.53 -14.55 -8.97
C PRO A 50 10.76 -13.25 -9.74
N ALA A 51 11.72 -13.26 -10.66
CA ALA A 51 11.86 -12.17 -11.62
C ALA A 51 10.59 -12.02 -12.47
N GLY A 52 10.19 -10.78 -12.73
CA GLY A 52 8.99 -10.48 -13.51
C GLY A 52 8.34 -9.14 -13.14
N GLU A 53 7.20 -8.88 -13.76
CA GLU A 53 6.40 -7.68 -13.53
C GLU A 53 5.35 -7.91 -12.44
N TYR A 54 5.23 -6.95 -11.53
CA TYR A 54 4.26 -6.98 -10.44
C TYR A 54 3.54 -5.64 -10.33
N ALA A 55 2.23 -5.68 -10.14
CA ALA A 55 1.42 -4.49 -9.89
C ALA A 55 1.62 -4.02 -8.44
N VAL A 56 1.78 -2.71 -8.28
CA VAL A 56 1.73 -2.03 -6.98
C VAL A 56 0.30 -1.55 -6.76
N VAL A 57 -0.36 -2.08 -5.74
CA VAL A 57 -1.77 -1.79 -5.46
C VAL A 57 -1.90 -1.18 -4.08
N VAL A 58 -2.53 -0.01 -4.00
CA VAL A 58 -2.77 0.72 -2.75
C VAL A 58 -4.26 0.75 -2.47
N GLY A 59 -4.63 0.52 -1.21
CA GLY A 59 -6.03 0.47 -0.78
C GLY A 59 -6.35 1.36 0.40
N ALA A 60 -7.50 2.03 0.35
CA ALA A 60 -8.09 2.66 1.51
C ALA A 60 -8.67 1.58 2.44
N VAL A 61 -8.43 1.69 3.74
CA VAL A 61 -8.87 0.69 4.72
C VAL A 61 -9.75 1.40 5.74
N ASP A 62 -10.88 0.78 6.07
CA ASP A 62 -11.70 1.22 7.20
C ASP A 62 -10.99 0.84 8.51
N ALA A 63 -10.68 1.84 9.32
CA ALA A 63 -10.00 1.65 10.60
C ALA A 63 -10.83 0.85 11.62
N SER A 64 -12.15 0.81 11.47
CA SER A 64 -13.06 0.11 12.40
C SER A 64 -13.26 -1.37 12.05
N ALA A 65 -13.18 -1.72 10.77
CA ALA A 65 -13.50 -3.05 10.26
C ALA A 65 -12.29 -3.80 9.67
N GLY A 66 -11.19 -3.12 9.39
CA GLY A 66 -9.98 -3.72 8.79
C GLY A 66 -10.14 -4.15 7.33
N HIS A 67 -11.31 -3.94 6.71
CA HIS A 67 -11.52 -4.25 5.30
C HIS A 67 -11.00 -3.14 4.39
N VAL A 68 -10.52 -3.54 3.21
CA VAL A 68 -10.19 -2.59 2.14
C VAL A 68 -11.48 -2.10 1.50
N LEU A 69 -11.66 -0.78 1.46
CA LEU A 69 -12.82 -0.11 0.89
C LEU A 69 -12.72 -0.01 -0.64
N GLU A 70 -11.56 0.46 -1.11
CA GLU A 70 -11.27 0.67 -2.52
C GLU A 70 -9.77 0.49 -2.75
N GLN A 71 -9.40 0.01 -3.94
CA GLN A 71 -8.02 -0.18 -4.37
C GLN A 71 -7.76 0.53 -5.68
N VAL A 72 -6.52 0.98 -5.86
CA VAL A 72 -6.03 1.56 -7.10
C VAL A 72 -4.71 0.90 -7.50
N ASP A 73 -4.56 0.63 -8.79
CA ASP A 73 -3.27 0.23 -9.36
C ASP A 73 -2.40 1.49 -9.52
N CYS A 74 -1.27 1.52 -8.82
CA CYS A 74 -0.35 2.66 -8.77
C CYS A 74 0.82 2.53 -9.76
N GLY A 75 0.85 1.46 -10.54
CA GLY A 75 1.89 1.16 -11.52
C GLY A 75 2.47 -0.23 -11.34
N VAL A 76 3.60 -0.45 -12.00
CA VAL A 76 4.28 -1.76 -12.03
C VAL A 76 5.73 -1.63 -11.59
N VAL A 77 6.23 -2.67 -10.95
CA VAL A 77 7.64 -2.85 -10.63
C VAL A 77 8.18 -4.08 -11.35
N GLN A 78 9.42 -4.00 -11.81
CA GLN A 78 10.16 -5.13 -12.34
C GLN A 78 11.04 -5.69 -11.24
N VAL A 79 10.87 -6.97 -10.94
CA VAL A 79 11.79 -7.74 -10.10
C VAL A 79 12.79 -8.42 -11.03
N THR A 80 14.07 -8.28 -10.73
CA THR A 80 15.17 -8.91 -11.47
C THR A 80 16.04 -9.73 -10.52
N ASP A 81 16.79 -10.67 -11.06
CA ASP A 81 17.82 -11.42 -10.33
C ASP A 81 18.98 -10.52 -9.87
#